data_AF-A0A662CEH5-F1
#
_entry.id   AF-A0A662CEH5-F1
#
_cell.length_a   1.000
_cell.length_b   1.000
_cell.length_c   1.000
_cell.angle_alpha   90.00
_cell.angle_beta   90.00
_cell.angle_gamma   90.00
#
_symmetry.space_group_name_H-M   'P 1'
#
loop_
_entity.id
_entity.type
_entity.pdbx_description
1 polymer ?
#
loop_
_entity_poly.entity_id
_entity_poly.type
_entity_poly.pdbx_seq_one_letter_code
_entity_poly.pdbx_strand_id
1 'polypeptide(L)' 'MTPFSTEDVVEKAPLAWRLRPQNLEEFLGQRHLLSPGKPLRVMIEGDMVRSVIFYGPPGTGKT' A
#
# COMPACT_ATOMS: atom_id res chain seq x y z
N MET A 1 -12.82 -19.60 21.28
CA MET A 1 -11.58 -20.17 20.76
C MET A 1 -10.86 -19.08 19.98
N THR A 2 -10.03 -18.29 20.67
CA THR A 2 -9.20 -17.26 20.04
C THR A 2 -7.74 -17.70 20.19
N PRO A 3 -7.12 -18.24 19.15
CA PRO A 3 -5.67 -18.30 19.11
C PRO A 3 -5.14 -17.38 18.01
N PHE A 4 -3.94 -16.83 18.25
CA PHE A 4 -3.18 -15.87 17.45
C PHE A 4 -3.46 -14.40 17.80
N SER A 5 -2.56 -13.84 18.59
CA SER A 5 -2.39 -12.41 18.73
C SER A 5 -1.93 -11.84 17.38
N THR A 6 -2.36 -10.65 16.99
CA THR A 6 -1.94 -9.99 15.73
C THR A 6 -0.42 -9.96 15.56
N GLU A 7 0.31 -9.91 16.68
CA GLU A 7 1.77 -9.93 16.75
C GLU A 7 2.37 -11.25 16.22
N ASP A 8 1.76 -12.40 16.54
CA ASP A 8 2.19 -13.73 16.06
C ASP A 8 2.09 -13.86 14.54
N VAL A 9 1.08 -13.19 13.96
CA VAL A 9 0.84 -13.20 12.52
C VAL A 9 1.89 -12.39 11.79
N VAL A 10 2.28 -11.23 12.33
CA VAL A 10 3.31 -10.37 11.73
C VAL A 10 4.68 -11.04 11.77
N GLU A 11 5.05 -11.66 12.89
CA GLU A 11 6.37 -12.28 13.07
C GLU A 11 6.60 -13.47 12.11
N LYS A 12 5.55 -14.28 11.88
CA LYS A 12 5.59 -15.42 10.96
C LYS A 12 5.27 -15.06 9.52
N ALA A 13 4.88 -13.82 9.23
CA ALA A 13 4.50 -13.42 7.89
C ALA A 13 5.70 -13.29 6.94
N PRO A 14 5.51 -13.56 5.63
CA PRO A 14 6.52 -13.34 4.60
C PRO A 14 7.08 -11.91 4.66
N LEU A 15 8.36 -11.73 4.29
CA LEU A 15 9.01 -10.42 4.33
C LEU A 15 8.22 -9.34 3.57
N ALA A 16 7.64 -9.69 2.43
CA ALA A 16 6.81 -8.78 1.64
C ALA A 16 5.59 -8.26 2.40
N TRP A 17 4.98 -9.08 3.26
CA TRP A 17 3.86 -8.68 4.11
C TRP A 17 4.31 -7.72 5.21
N ARG A 18 5.46 -8.02 5.84
CA ARG A 18 6.05 -7.18 6.89
C ARG A 18 6.53 -5.81 6.37
N LEU A 19 6.95 -5.74 5.10
CA LEU A 19 7.41 -4.51 4.45
C LEU A 19 6.29 -3.74 3.75
N ARG A 20 5.03 -4.16 3.87
CA ARG A 20 3.92 -3.48 3.21
C ARG A 20 3.74 -2.08 3.81
N PRO A 21 3.75 -1.02 2.98
CA PRO A 21 3.55 0.35 3.45
C PRO A 21 2.23 0.49 4.21
N GLN A 22 2.27 1.14 5.38
CA GLN A 22 1.08 1.42 6.20
C GLN A 22 0.43 2.75 5.82
N ASN A 23 1.18 3.63 5.15
CA ASN A 23 0.71 4.90 4.64
C ASN A 23 1.32 5.18 3.25
N LEU A 24 0.78 6.20 2.57
CA LEU A 24 1.23 6.58 1.22
C LEU A 24 2.64 7.17 1.20
N GLU A 25 3.17 7.64 2.33
CA GLU A 25 4.50 8.25 2.41
C GLU A 25 5.63 7.21 2.42
N GLU A 26 5.34 6.03 3.00
CA GLU A 26 6.20 4.84 2.97
C GLU A 26 6.26 4.19 1.58
N PHE A 27 5.40 4.60 0.64
CA PHE A 27 5.36 4.02 -0.69
C PHE A 27 6.53 4.53 -1.56
N LEU A 28 7.49 3.64 -1.83
CA LEU A 28 8.70 3.95 -2.60
C LEU A 28 8.48 3.82 -4.12
N GLY A 29 9.14 4.68 -4.91
CA GLY A 29 9.21 4.57 -6.38
C GLY A 29 8.07 5.22 -7.17
N GLN A 30 6.89 5.43 -6.58
CA GLN A 30 5.71 6.00 -7.28
C GLN A 30 5.41 7.46 -6.89
N ARG A 31 6.43 8.23 -6.50
CA ARG A 31 6.26 9.65 -6.12
C ARG A 31 5.57 10.49 -7.21
N HIS A 32 5.85 10.21 -8.48
CA HIS A 32 5.21 10.91 -9.59
C HIS A 32 3.67 10.75 -9.63
N LEU A 33 3.13 9.67 -9.04
CA LEU A 33 1.69 9.41 -8.92
C LEU A 33 1.13 9.77 -7.55
N LEU A 34 1.91 9.62 -6.47
CA LEU A 34 1.44 9.68 -5.08
C LEU A 34 1.90 10.92 -4.29
N SER A 35 2.71 11.81 -4.89
CA SER A 35 3.09 13.08 -4.26
C SER A 35 1.88 13.97 -3.97
N PRO A 36 1.97 14.89 -3.00
CA PRO A 36 0.92 15.86 -2.69
C PRO A 36 0.44 16.59 -3.95
N GLY A 37 -0.88 16.72 -4.09
CA GLY A 37 -1.53 17.38 -5.24
C GLY A 37 -1.57 16.56 -6.53
N LYS A 38 -1.05 15.33 -6.56
CA LYS A 38 -1.22 14.44 -7.72
C LYS A 38 -2.64 13.87 -7.76
N PRO A 39 -3.22 13.63 -8.96
CA PRO A 39 -4.62 13.21 -9.10
C PRO A 39 -4.97 11.98 -8.25
N LEU A 40 -4.09 10.98 -8.19
CA LEU A 40 -4.32 9.78 -7.41
C LEU A 40 -4.29 10.06 -5.89
N ARG A 41 -3.36 10.89 -5.42
CA ARG A 41 -3.29 11.32 -4.01
C ARG A 41 -4.55 12.08 -3.59
N VAL A 42 -5.00 13.02 -4.42
CA VAL A 42 -6.23 13.81 -4.17
C VAL A 42 -7.47 12.91 -4.16
N MET A 43 -7.57 11.93 -5.06
CA MET A 43 -8.69 10.99 -5.07
C MET A 43 -8.71 10.08 -3.83
N ILE A 44 -7.53 9.64 -3.35
CA ILE A 44 -7.43 8.82 -2.13
C ILE A 44 -7.77 9.65 -0.89
N GLU A 45 -7.21 10.86 -0.76
CA GLU A 45 -7.49 11.75 0.38
C GLU A 45 -8.95 12.24 0.41
N GLY A 46 -9.57 12.40 -0.76
CA GLY A 46 -10.97 12.80 -0.89
C GLY A 46 -11.98 11.66 -0.83
N ASP A 47 -11.56 10.42 -0.58
CA ASP A 47 -12.41 9.21 -0.59
C ASP A 47 -13.26 9.06 -1.89
N MET A 48 -12.72 9.54 -3.01
CA MET A 48 -13.37 9.52 -4.33
C MET A 48 -12.76 8.48 -5.26
N VAL A 49 -12.16 7.42 -4.71
CA VAL A 49 -11.41 6.42 -5.47
C VAL A 49 -12.36 5.68 -6.43
N ARG A 50 -12.19 5.91 -7.74
CA ARG A 50 -12.88 5.15 -8.80
C ARG A 50 -12.04 3.92 -9.20
N SER A 51 -12.58 3.03 -10.03
CA SER A 51 -11.82 1.88 -10.55
C SER A 51 -10.54 2.35 -11.27
N VAL A 52 -9.37 2.01 -10.71
CA VAL A 52 -8.05 2.32 -11.28
C VAL A 52 -7.33 1.02 -11.63
N ILE A 53 -6.74 0.96 -12.82
CA ILE A 53 -5.86 -0.15 -13.22
C ILE A 53 -4.42 0.27 -12.94
N PHE A 54 -3.76 -0.40 -12.00
CA PHE A 54 -2.32 -0.24 -11.78
C PHE A 54 -1.55 -1.22 -12.68
N TYR A 55 -0.77 -0.70 -13.62
CA TYR A 55 0.07 -1.50 -14.54
C TYR A 55 1.55 -1.17 -14.36
N GLY A 56 2.41 -2.20 -14.39
CA GLY A 56 3.87 -2.06 -14.35
C GLY A 56 4.58 -3.40 -14.15
N PRO A 57 5.92 -3.42 -14.12
CA PRO A 57 6.69 -4.65 -13.89
C PRO A 57 6.40 -5.28 -12.50
N PRO A 58 6.66 -6.57 -12.30
CA PRO A 58 6.44 -7.24 -11.01
C PRO A 58 7.31 -6.60 -9.91
N GLY A 59 6.78 -6.49 -8.69
CA GLY A 59 7.49 -5.91 -7.54
C GLY A 59 7.42 -4.39 -7.37
N THR A 60 6.62 -3.66 -8.17
CA THR A 60 6.48 -2.19 -8.05
C THR A 60 5.35 -1.72 -7.11
N GLY A 61 4.90 -2.56 -6.18
CA GLY A 61 3.88 -2.17 -5.18
C GLY A 61 2.46 -1.95 -5.71
N LYS A 62 2.01 -2.72 -6.70
CA LYS A 62 0.60 -2.68 -7.16
C LYS A 62 -0.40 -3.32 -6.19
N THR A 63 0.09 -3.97 -5.13
CA THR A 63 -0.67 -4.76 -4.15
C THR A 63 -0.11 -4.44 -2.76
#